data_AF-A0AB39W2G2-F1
#
_entry.id   AF-A0AB39W2G2-F1
#
_cell.length_a   1.000
_cell.length_b   1.000
_cell.length_c   1.000
_cell.angle_alpha   90.00
_cell.angle_beta   90.00
_cell.angle_gamma   90.00
#
_symmetry.space_group_name_H-M   'P 1'
#
loop_
_entity.id
_entity.type
_entity.pdbx_description
1 polymer ?
#
loop_
_entity_poly.entity_id
_entity_poly.type
_entity_poly.pdbx_seq_one_letter_code
_entity_poly.pdbx_strand_id
1 'polypeptide(L)'
;MKIPLIYFALIFTLFSCSTSESTMVANSIVGKWDWVQSSGGITGETTTPSSTNKSMSVEISKSEVKIYENGNLTTTESYSIQAKESIFGGKKPMLVYLSGKPSQSFSVEGAKLFLSDECYDCYQIEYVKQ
;
A
#
# COMPACT_ATOMS: atom_id res chain seq x y z
N MET A 1 -54.15 -3.17 40.90
CA MET A 1 -54.40 -3.85 39.61
C MET A 1 -54.29 -2.81 38.50
N LYS A 2 -53.51 -3.12 37.43
CA LYS A 2 -53.39 -2.45 36.12
C LYS A 2 -52.34 -1.31 35.96
N ILE A 3 -51.13 -1.73 35.58
CA ILE A 3 -50.22 -1.08 34.60
C ILE A 3 -50.74 -1.52 33.20
N PRO A 4 -50.78 -0.74 32.07
CA PRO A 4 -49.62 -0.16 31.33
C PRO A 4 -49.93 1.17 30.57
N LEU A 5 -48.98 1.93 30.01
CA LEU A 5 -48.35 1.72 28.69
C LEU A 5 -47.11 2.62 28.53
N ILE A 6 -46.05 1.96 28.05
CA ILE A 6 -44.71 2.39 27.67
C ILE A 6 -44.73 3.45 26.55
N TYR A 7 -43.87 4.47 26.60
CA TYR A 7 -43.09 4.90 25.42
C TYR A 7 -41.72 5.44 25.85
N PHE A 8 -40.78 4.51 25.80
CA PHE A 8 -39.34 4.71 25.87
C PHE A 8 -38.87 5.17 24.48
N ALA A 9 -38.53 6.45 24.33
CA ALA A 9 -37.90 6.97 23.13
C ALA A 9 -36.41 7.21 23.41
N LEU A 10 -35.67 6.11 23.50
CA LEU A 10 -34.21 6.12 23.56
C LEU A 10 -33.69 6.25 22.13
N ILE A 11 -33.48 7.49 21.69
CA ILE A 11 -32.85 7.78 20.40
C ILE A 11 -31.36 7.47 20.55
N PHE A 12 -30.98 6.20 20.31
CA PHE A 12 -29.60 5.84 19.98
C PHE A 12 -29.36 6.25 18.53
N THR A 13 -28.86 7.48 18.33
CA THR A 13 -28.23 7.83 17.06
C THR A 13 -26.93 7.04 16.95
N LEU A 14 -26.97 5.89 16.28
CA LEU A 14 -25.77 5.22 15.82
C LEU A 14 -25.16 6.09 14.70
N PHE A 15 -24.24 6.98 15.06
CA PHE A 15 -23.31 7.59 14.12
C PHE A 15 -22.39 6.49 13.60
N SER A 16 -22.86 5.73 12.61
CA SER A 16 -22.00 4.84 11.83
C SER A 16 -21.16 5.70 10.90
N CYS A 17 -20.03 6.19 11.40
CA CYS A 17 -18.99 6.77 10.58
C CYS A 17 -18.35 5.64 9.77
N SER A 18 -18.92 5.31 8.61
CA SER A 18 -18.31 4.36 7.67
C SER A 18 -17.12 5.06 7.01
N THR A 19 -15.98 5.10 7.69
CA THR A 19 -14.72 5.38 7.00
C THR A 19 -14.51 4.19 6.06
N SER A 20 -14.63 4.42 4.76
CA SER A 20 -14.54 3.33 3.78
C SER A 20 -13.23 2.58 3.96
N GLU A 21 -13.27 1.24 3.99
CA GLU A 21 -12.09 0.38 4.17
C GLU A 21 -10.95 0.76 3.21
N SER A 22 -11.30 1.20 1.99
CA SER A 22 -10.37 1.74 1.00
C SER A 22 -9.55 2.93 1.51
N THR A 23 -10.17 3.83 2.30
CA THR A 23 -9.46 4.98 2.89
C THR A 23 -8.48 4.55 3.98
N MET A 24 -8.84 3.56 4.80
CA MET A 24 -7.92 3.02 5.81
C MET A 24 -6.72 2.30 5.16
N VAL A 25 -6.98 1.48 4.14
CA VAL A 25 -5.95 0.80 3.36
C VAL A 25 -5.03 1.81 2.69
N ALA A 26 -5.57 2.87 2.08
CA ALA A 26 -4.79 3.93 1.46
C ALA A 26 -3.87 4.64 2.45
N ASN A 27 -4.39 5.01 3.62
CA ASN A 27 -3.61 5.73 4.62
C ASN A 27 -2.48 4.87 5.23
N SER A 28 -2.55 3.54 5.14
CA SER A 28 -1.53 2.65 5.72
C SER A 28 -0.15 2.74 5.04
N ILE A 29 -0.13 3.07 3.74
CA ILE A 29 1.10 3.16 2.93
C ILE A 29 1.57 4.59 2.69
N VAL A 30 0.75 5.60 3.02
CA VAL A 30 1.11 7.01 2.83
C VAL A 30 2.29 7.38 3.73
N GLY A 31 3.32 7.96 3.13
CA GLY A 31 4.54 8.35 3.82
C GLY A 31 5.78 8.23 2.94
N LYS A 32 6.93 8.39 3.58
CA LYS A 32 8.25 8.18 2.98
C LYS A 32 8.86 6.89 3.50
N TRP A 33 9.46 6.14 2.58
CA TRP A 33 10.00 4.83 2.87
C TRP A 33 11.36 4.68 2.20
N ASP A 34 12.34 4.21 2.96
CA ASP A 34 13.69 3.93 2.47
C ASP A 34 13.81 2.49 2.01
N TRP A 35 14.45 2.30 0.85
CA TRP A 35 14.64 0.99 0.26
C TRP A 35 15.60 0.15 1.10
N VAL A 36 15.17 -1.05 1.48
CA VAL A 36 15.98 -2.03 2.21
C VAL A 36 16.60 -3.02 1.23
N GLN A 37 15.76 -3.61 0.37
CA GLN A 37 16.19 -4.60 -0.61
C GLN A 37 15.13 -4.82 -1.70
N SER A 38 15.58 -5.32 -2.85
CA SER A 38 14.71 -5.86 -3.91
C SER A 38 15.17 -7.27 -4.25
N SER A 39 14.24 -8.22 -4.32
CA SER A 39 14.53 -9.62 -4.64
C SER A 39 13.60 -10.12 -5.75
N GLY A 40 14.15 -10.83 -6.74
CA GLY A 40 13.36 -11.36 -7.86
C GLY A 40 14.15 -11.41 -9.16
N GLY A 41 13.45 -11.21 -10.27
CA GLY A 41 14.04 -11.38 -11.60
C GLY A 41 14.27 -12.84 -11.98
N ILE A 42 14.67 -13.06 -13.23
CA ILE A 42 14.97 -14.41 -13.78
C ILE A 42 16.07 -15.11 -12.97
N THR A 43 17.00 -14.34 -12.42
CA THR A 43 18.14 -14.86 -11.64
C THR A 43 17.82 -15.05 -10.16
N GLY A 44 16.69 -14.54 -9.66
CA GLY A 44 16.38 -14.52 -8.23
C GLY A 44 17.39 -13.70 -7.41
N GLU A 45 18.00 -12.69 -8.02
CA GLU A 45 19.01 -11.87 -7.36
C GLU A 45 18.37 -10.97 -6.29
N THR A 46 19.11 -10.76 -5.20
CA THR A 46 18.74 -9.77 -4.17
C THR A 46 19.72 -8.60 -4.21
N THR A 47 19.17 -7.41 -4.40
CA THR A 47 19.92 -6.15 -4.43
C THR A 47 19.61 -5.34 -3.17
N THR A 48 20.62 -4.61 -2.68
CA THR A 48 20.58 -3.80 -1.47
C THR A 48 21.29 -2.47 -1.72
N PRO A 49 21.12 -1.45 -0.84
CA PRO A 49 21.91 -0.24 -0.92
C PRO A 49 23.42 -0.51 -0.98
N SER A 50 23.89 -1.46 -0.16
CA SER A 50 25.32 -1.86 -0.14
C SER A 50 25.79 -2.55 -1.41
N SER A 51 24.99 -3.44 -2.01
CA SER A 51 25.42 -4.19 -3.20
C SER A 51 25.39 -3.35 -4.47
N THR A 52 24.56 -2.30 -4.50
CA THR A 52 24.38 -1.42 -5.66
C THR A 52 25.12 -0.09 -5.54
N ASN A 53 25.59 0.26 -4.34
CA ASN A 53 26.11 1.59 -4.00
C ASN A 53 25.13 2.72 -4.37
N LYS A 54 23.83 2.46 -4.19
CA LYS A 54 22.73 3.40 -4.43
C LYS A 54 21.89 3.58 -3.18
N SER A 55 21.36 4.78 -2.97
CA SER A 55 20.27 5.02 -2.04
C SER A 55 18.98 5.20 -2.84
N MET A 56 17.92 4.48 -2.46
CA MET A 56 16.60 4.63 -3.07
C MET A 56 15.56 4.88 -1.98
N SER A 57 14.58 5.73 -2.28
CA SER A 57 13.42 5.94 -1.41
C SER A 57 12.16 6.17 -2.24
N VAL A 58 11.02 5.92 -1.62
CA VAL A 58 9.70 6.13 -2.21
C VAL A 58 8.86 7.04 -1.32
N GLU A 59 8.23 8.04 -1.92
CA GLU A 59 7.22 8.87 -1.28
C GLU A 59 5.85 8.52 -1.87
N ILE A 60 4.96 8.02 -1.02
CA ILE A 60 3.60 7.63 -1.40
C ILE A 60 2.65 8.66 -0.81
N SER A 61 1.98 9.40 -1.69
CA SER A 61 0.84 10.26 -1.35
C SER A 61 -0.47 9.52 -1.62
N LYS A 62 -1.62 10.18 -1.44
CA LYS A 62 -2.94 9.57 -1.71
C LYS A 62 -3.20 9.22 -3.18
N SER A 63 -2.44 9.81 -4.11
CA SER A 63 -2.69 9.68 -5.55
C SER A 63 -1.44 9.44 -6.37
N GLU A 64 -0.25 9.62 -5.79
CA GLU A 64 1.02 9.56 -6.52
C GLU A 64 2.08 8.80 -5.72
N VAL A 65 2.91 8.06 -6.45
CA VAL A 65 4.16 7.48 -5.98
C VAL A 65 5.31 8.23 -6.62
N LYS A 66 6.26 8.70 -5.81
CA LYS A 66 7.50 9.33 -6.27
C LYS A 66 8.69 8.48 -5.86
N ILE A 67 9.61 8.22 -6.78
CA ILE A 67 10.82 7.44 -6.52
C ILE A 67 12.01 8.36 -6.61
N TYR A 68 12.92 8.24 -5.63
CA TYR A 68 14.16 8.99 -5.57
C TYR A 68 15.33 8.02 -5.63
N GLU A 69 16.32 8.33 -6.47
CA GLU A 69 17.61 7.64 -6.50
C GLU A 69 18.70 8.65 -6.15
N ASN A 70 19.51 8.34 -5.13
CA ASN A 70 20.56 9.19 -4.60
C ASN A 70 20.07 10.62 -4.29
N GLY A 71 18.84 10.73 -3.75
CA GLY A 71 18.19 11.99 -3.41
C GLY A 71 17.52 12.73 -4.57
N ASN A 72 17.71 12.31 -5.81
CA ASN A 72 17.12 12.93 -6.99
C ASN A 72 15.81 12.25 -7.36
N LEU A 73 14.76 13.03 -7.63
CA LEU A 73 13.48 12.51 -8.14
C LEU A 73 13.69 11.91 -9.53
N THR A 74 13.44 10.61 -9.69
CA THR A 74 13.58 9.89 -10.96
C THR A 74 12.26 9.48 -11.57
N THR A 75 11.19 9.37 -10.77
CA THR A 75 9.89 8.89 -11.25
C THR A 75 8.76 9.53 -10.46
N THR A 76 7.65 9.85 -11.13
CA THR A 76 6.37 10.25 -10.52
C THR A 76 5.26 9.53 -11.25
N GLU A 77 4.44 8.80 -10.51
CA GLU A 77 3.42 7.91 -11.07
C GLU A 77 2.10 8.08 -10.33
N SER A 78 1.05 8.44 -11.05
CA SER A 78 -0.30 8.45 -10.49
C SER A 78 -0.86 7.03 -10.37
N TYR A 79 -1.59 6.77 -9.30
CA TYR A 79 -2.17 5.46 -9.02
C TYR A 79 -3.56 5.55 -8.39
N SER A 80 -4.26 4.43 -8.41
CA SER A 80 -5.46 4.16 -7.60
C SER A 80 -5.27 2.88 -6.80
N ILE A 81 -5.95 2.73 -5.66
CA ILE A 81 -5.93 1.49 -4.89
C ILE A 81 -7.14 0.65 -5.26
N GLN A 82 -6.89 -0.59 -5.65
CA GLN A 82 -7.94 -1.55 -5.98
C GLN A 82 -7.62 -2.92 -5.39
N ALA A 83 -8.65 -3.64 -4.94
CA ALA A 83 -8.52 -5.04 -4.59
C ALA A 83 -8.63 -5.89 -5.86
N LYS A 84 -7.57 -6.61 -6.22
CA LYS A 84 -7.48 -7.45 -7.43
C LYS A 84 -6.97 -8.84 -7.08
N GLU A 85 -7.24 -9.82 -7.92
CA GLU A 85 -6.60 -11.13 -7.82
C GLU A 85 -5.11 -10.98 -8.08
N SER A 86 -4.30 -11.55 -7.18
CA SER A 86 -2.84 -11.55 -7.26
C SER A 86 -2.34 -12.77 -8.01
N ILE A 87 -1.26 -12.61 -8.78
CA ILE A 87 -0.53 -13.73 -9.39
C ILE A 87 0.06 -14.67 -8.33
N PHE A 88 0.25 -14.15 -7.10
CA PHE A 88 0.71 -14.90 -5.93
C PHE A 88 -0.44 -15.54 -5.15
N GLY A 89 -1.67 -15.45 -5.67
CA GLY A 89 -2.88 -16.03 -5.08
C GLY A 89 -3.69 -15.07 -4.21
N GLY A 90 -5.01 -15.24 -4.28
CA GLY A 90 -6.00 -14.48 -3.51
C GLY A 90 -6.15 -13.02 -3.93
N LYS A 91 -7.15 -12.35 -3.36
CA LYS A 91 -7.36 -10.91 -3.56
C LYS A 91 -6.44 -10.10 -2.65
N LYS A 92 -5.71 -9.15 -3.22
CA LYS A 92 -4.81 -8.24 -2.51
C LYS A 92 -5.09 -6.78 -2.86
N PRO A 93 -4.86 -5.83 -1.95
CA PRO A 93 -4.85 -4.42 -2.31
C PRO A 93 -3.64 -4.13 -3.20
N MET A 94 -3.85 -3.37 -4.25
CA MET A 94 -2.81 -3.05 -5.24
C MET A 94 -2.78 -1.57 -5.60
N LEU A 95 -1.57 -1.07 -5.83
CA LEU A 95 -1.31 0.16 -6.57
C LEU A 95 -1.55 -0.14 -8.06
N VAL A 96 -2.66 0.39 -8.59
CA VAL A 96 -2.98 0.31 -10.02
C VAL A 96 -2.62 1.63 -10.66
N TYR A 97 -1.53 1.62 -11.44
CA TYR A 97 -0.94 2.80 -12.04
C TYR A 97 -1.68 3.24 -13.30
N LEU A 98 -1.89 4.55 -13.43
CA LEU A 98 -2.61 5.13 -14.56
C LEU A 98 -1.80 5.08 -15.86
N SER A 99 -0.47 4.98 -15.77
CA SER A 99 0.43 4.79 -16.91
C SER A 99 0.29 3.43 -17.61
N GLY A 100 -0.43 2.48 -16.98
CA GLY A 100 -0.59 1.12 -17.50
C GLY A 100 0.57 0.18 -17.19
N LYS A 101 1.57 0.62 -16.40
CA LYS A 101 2.60 -0.28 -15.87
C LYS A 101 1.99 -1.37 -14.98
N PRO A 102 2.64 -2.53 -14.81
CA PRO A 102 2.16 -3.58 -13.93
C PRO A 102 1.76 -3.04 -12.55
N SER A 103 0.64 -3.56 -12.02
CA SER A 103 0.18 -3.20 -10.68
C SER A 103 1.17 -3.75 -9.64
N GLN A 104 1.23 -3.11 -8.47
CA GLN A 104 2.00 -3.64 -7.33
C GLN A 104 1.04 -3.98 -6.20
N SER A 105 1.02 -5.23 -5.73
CA SER A 105 0.37 -5.53 -4.45
C SER A 105 1.22 -5.03 -3.29
N PHE A 106 0.58 -4.75 -2.16
CA PHE A 106 1.29 -4.25 -0.99
C PHE A 106 0.80 -4.84 0.32
N SER A 107 1.72 -4.88 1.29
CA SER A 107 1.43 -5.14 2.70
C SER A 107 2.27 -4.24 3.59
N VAL A 108 1.74 -3.91 4.77
CA VAL A 108 2.44 -3.12 5.78
C VAL A 108 2.52 -3.93 7.06
N GLU A 109 3.73 -4.08 7.59
CA GLU A 109 4.00 -4.81 8.83
C GLU A 109 4.83 -3.92 9.77
N GLY A 110 4.15 -3.22 10.68
CA GLY A 110 4.79 -2.25 11.56
C GLY A 110 5.41 -1.10 10.77
N ALA A 111 6.75 -0.99 10.81
CA ALA A 111 7.51 0.01 10.06
C ALA A 111 7.99 -0.48 8.69
N LYS A 112 7.58 -1.68 8.25
CA LYS A 112 7.96 -2.23 6.94
C LYS A 112 6.82 -2.09 5.94
N LEU A 113 7.18 -1.72 4.72
CA LEU A 113 6.31 -1.74 3.55
C LEU A 113 6.88 -2.74 2.55
N PHE A 114 6.05 -3.66 2.09
CA PHE A 114 6.38 -4.58 1.02
C PHE A 114 5.57 -4.19 -0.22
N LEU A 115 6.25 -4.01 -1.36
CA LEU A 115 5.64 -3.85 -2.67
C LEU A 115 6.05 -5.03 -3.54
N SER A 116 5.08 -5.75 -4.08
CA SER A 116 5.33 -6.88 -4.97
C SER A 116 4.78 -6.59 -6.35
N ASP A 117 5.66 -6.59 -7.35
CA ASP A 117 5.24 -6.48 -8.75
C ASP A 117 4.35 -7.66 -9.12
N GLU A 118 3.16 -7.37 -9.67
CA GLU A 118 2.23 -8.39 -10.15
C GLU A 118 2.63 -8.84 -11.57
N CYS A 119 3.87 -9.33 -11.70
CA CYS A 119 4.43 -9.98 -12.88
C CYS A 119 5.45 -11.07 -12.50
N TYR A 120 5.54 -12.13 -13.32
CA TYR A 120 6.23 -13.38 -12.96
C TYR A 120 7.74 -13.25 -12.73
N ASP A 121 8.43 -12.43 -13.53
CA ASP A 121 9.90 -12.27 -13.47
C ASP A 121 10.29 -10.90 -12.92
N CYS A 122 9.44 -10.31 -12.09
CA CYS A 122 9.63 -8.99 -11.52
C CYS A 122 10.13 -9.06 -10.07
N TYR A 123 10.02 -7.96 -9.33
CA TYR A 123 10.65 -7.85 -8.02
C TYR A 123 9.64 -7.72 -6.90
N GLN A 124 10.04 -8.23 -5.74
CA GLN A 124 9.49 -7.88 -4.45
C GLN A 124 10.44 -6.90 -3.79
N ILE A 125 9.90 -5.83 -3.24
CA ILE A 125 10.67 -4.72 -2.71
C ILE A 125 10.27 -4.49 -1.27
N GLU A 126 11.26 -4.49 -0.39
CA GLU A 126 11.10 -4.16 1.01
C GLU A 126 11.59 -2.74 1.27
N TYR A 127 10.77 -1.98 1.98
CA TYR A 127 11.09 -0.66 2.48
C TYR A 127 10.89 -0.58 3.98
N VAL A 128 11.59 0.38 4.60
CA VAL A 128 11.39 0.77 6.01
C VAL A 128 10.92 2.21 6.08
N LYS A 129 10.02 2.50 7.01
CA LYS A 129 9.50 3.85 7.20
C LYS A 129 10.59 4.81 7.67
N GLN A 130 10.62 6.01 7.10
CA GLN A 130 11.46 7.12 7.58
C GLN A 130 10.98 7.67 8.93
#